data_AF-A0A4R1Y152-F1
#
_entry.id   AF-A0A4R1Y152-F1
#
_cell.length_a   1.000
_cell.length_b   1.000
_cell.length_c   1.000
_cell.angle_alpha   90.00
_cell.angle_beta   90.00
_cell.angle_gamma   90.00
#
_symmetry.space_group_name_H-M   'P 1'
#
loop_
_entity.id
_entity.type
_entity.pdbx_description
1 polymer ?
#
loop_
_entity_poly.entity_id
_entity_poly.type
_entity_poly.pdbx_seq_one_letter_code
_entity_poly.pdbx_strand_id
1 'polypeptide(L)'
;MSYGFLHAILNGIAWDKIAEITGYNSDHIRKEVTAYLRGDKEKLPEKMTAALQRTLPILHNEIPLHTYTVDLFEGIFELRQREDQARALFKKVDPLTVGRVQQLWKEAKAHIFGAYISRTVVHALRLLREDSETLEEDERTTVYLGAAVLHTLLIVWDDAANAMKDAVPGDDEDRDLDFVDLHLAAVSVIDLAETTLRLYQQVEAEHLRLLRNQRSVIDGIKNSLTEIKINEERGTREAEIRELQSRLLRAESLLSNVEQDRAIANMNMASVSSFAEDWNNPDNKYLALLDVPAEEARMRLVRISGFCGATMLQAVPLMKRYRRNQLVARNLAYMALQYDAKKVLEAAAEHLAVELGGIAQSEVWSSSIAHRKPLTAEKAIADKFENGQPIILQTSGEA
;
A
#
# COMPACT_ATOMS: atom_id res chain seq x y z
N MET A 1 -16.53 1.99 24.85
CA MET A 1 -16.40 1.39 23.50
C MET A 1 -15.17 0.51 23.47
N SER A 2 -15.17 -0.61 22.74
CA SER A 2 -13.94 -1.37 22.52
C SER A 2 -12.98 -0.56 21.64
N TYR A 3 -11.67 -0.68 21.90
CA TYR A 3 -10.60 0.00 21.15
C TYR A 3 -10.75 -0.18 19.62
N GLY A 4 -11.15 -1.37 19.17
CA GLY A 4 -11.41 -1.66 17.75
C GLY A 4 -12.54 -0.84 17.11
N PHE A 5 -13.48 -0.33 17.90
CA PHE A 5 -14.62 0.44 17.40
C PHE A 5 -14.25 1.89 17.07
N LEU A 6 -13.46 2.52 17.96
CA LEU A 6 -12.85 3.83 17.67
C LEU A 6 -11.83 3.70 16.55
N HIS A 7 -11.07 2.59 16.56
CA HIS A 7 -10.11 2.28 15.51
C HIS A 7 -10.84 2.26 14.16
N ALA A 8 -11.83 1.40 13.89
CA ALA A 8 -12.44 1.38 12.55
C ALA A 8 -13.21 2.65 12.14
N ILE A 9 -13.72 3.43 13.09
CA ILE A 9 -14.33 4.73 12.78
C ILE A 9 -13.27 5.77 12.36
N LEU A 10 -12.16 5.86 13.10
CA LEU A 10 -11.02 6.74 12.80
C LEU A 10 -10.15 6.18 11.67
N ASN A 11 -10.26 4.88 11.41
CA ASN A 11 -9.46 4.13 10.46
C ASN A 11 -10.36 3.62 9.34
N GLY A 12 -11.30 4.47 8.92
CA GLY A 12 -11.87 4.43 7.59
C GLY A 12 -12.75 3.23 7.27
N ILE A 13 -14.05 3.40 7.44
CA ILE A 13 -15.03 2.50 6.82
C ILE A 13 -15.61 3.21 5.60
N ALA A 14 -15.70 2.48 4.48
CA ALA A 14 -16.29 3.02 3.27
C ALA A 14 -17.79 3.27 3.54
N TRP A 15 -18.20 4.54 3.54
CA TRP A 15 -19.53 4.96 3.99
C TRP A 15 -20.65 4.35 3.17
N ASP A 16 -20.37 3.99 1.92
CA ASP A 16 -21.20 3.23 0.99
C ASP A 16 -21.39 1.76 1.42
N LYS A 17 -20.36 1.08 1.93
CA LYS A 17 -20.52 -0.28 2.51
C LYS A 17 -21.36 -0.24 3.79
N ILE A 18 -21.24 0.82 4.61
CA ILE A 18 -22.14 1.00 5.77
C ILE A 18 -23.55 1.35 5.31
N ALA A 19 -23.68 2.17 4.26
CA ALA A 19 -24.97 2.55 3.67
C ALA A 19 -25.74 1.33 3.18
N GLU A 20 -25.07 0.41 2.49
CA GLU A 20 -25.63 -0.85 2.01
C GLU A 20 -26.16 -1.72 3.17
N ILE A 21 -25.40 -1.83 4.26
CA ILE A 21 -25.78 -2.66 5.42
C ILE A 21 -26.88 -2.01 6.26
N THR A 22 -26.88 -0.69 6.38
CA THR A 22 -27.78 0.05 7.28
C THR A 22 -29.07 0.53 6.59
N GLY A 23 -29.03 0.69 5.27
CA GLY A 23 -30.06 1.37 4.47
C GLY A 23 -30.01 2.91 4.58
N TYR A 24 -29.01 3.47 5.24
CA TYR A 24 -28.84 4.93 5.37
C TYR A 24 -28.07 5.51 4.19
N ASN A 25 -28.26 6.79 3.90
CA ASN A 25 -27.42 7.52 2.96
C ASN A 25 -25.98 7.66 3.52
N SER A 26 -24.97 7.48 2.68
CA SER A 26 -23.54 7.59 3.04
C SER A 26 -23.16 8.93 3.65
N ASP A 27 -23.74 10.05 3.19
CA ASP A 27 -23.52 11.38 3.76
C ASP A 27 -24.20 11.54 5.13
N HIS A 28 -25.33 10.88 5.34
CA HIS A 28 -25.98 10.84 6.66
C HIS A 28 -25.11 10.07 7.66
N ILE A 29 -24.58 8.91 7.26
CA ILE A 29 -23.65 8.12 8.07
C ILE A 29 -22.40 8.94 8.41
N ARG A 30 -21.79 9.59 7.41
CA ARG A 30 -20.61 10.44 7.61
C ARG A 30 -20.88 11.55 8.62
N LYS A 31 -22.03 12.24 8.53
CA LYS A 31 -22.41 13.30 9.47
C LYS A 31 -22.60 12.78 10.89
N GLU A 32 -23.30 11.66 11.06
CA GLU A 32 -23.56 11.04 12.36
C GLU A 32 -22.28 10.60 13.05
N VAL A 33 -21.37 9.98 12.29
CA VAL A 33 -20.06 9.53 12.78
C VAL A 33 -19.14 10.71 13.09
N THR A 34 -19.15 11.75 12.26
CA THR A 34 -18.37 12.98 12.53
C THR A 34 -18.85 13.69 13.80
N ALA A 35 -20.16 13.82 14.00
CA ALA A 35 -20.74 14.43 15.20
C ALA A 35 -20.39 13.62 16.47
N TYR A 36 -20.41 12.29 16.36
CA TYR A 36 -19.99 11.41 17.44
C TYR A 36 -18.50 11.58 17.79
N LEU A 37 -17.62 11.64 16.80
CA LEU A 37 -16.18 11.82 16.98
C LEU A 37 -15.81 13.18 17.60
N ARG A 38 -16.55 14.23 17.26
CA ARG A 38 -16.38 15.58 17.81
C ARG A 38 -16.90 15.73 19.24
N GLY A 39 -17.57 14.70 19.77
CA GLY A 39 -18.23 14.75 21.07
C GLY A 39 -19.58 15.49 21.05
N ASP A 40 -20.07 15.88 19.87
CA ASP A 40 -21.39 16.50 19.68
C ASP A 40 -22.54 15.49 19.92
N LYS A 41 -22.21 14.19 19.93
CA LYS A 41 -23.11 13.08 20.24
C LYS A 41 -22.45 12.07 21.18
N GLU A 42 -23.19 11.60 22.18
CA GLU A 42 -22.72 10.58 23.11
C GLU A 42 -22.76 9.15 22.55
N LYS A 43 -23.59 8.87 21.52
CA LYS A 43 -23.85 7.52 21.00
C LYS A 43 -24.21 7.54 19.50
N LEU A 44 -23.79 6.52 18.78
CA LEU A 44 -24.23 6.24 17.41
C LEU A 44 -25.51 5.40 17.39
N PRO A 45 -26.34 5.52 16.32
CA PRO A 45 -27.49 4.65 16.13
C PRO A 45 -27.10 3.17 16.15
N GLU A 46 -27.85 2.31 16.85
CA GLU A 46 -27.51 0.89 17.05
C GLU A 46 -27.31 0.12 15.74
N LYS A 47 -28.14 0.38 14.71
CA LYS A 47 -27.97 -0.18 13.37
C LYS A 47 -26.62 0.19 12.74
N MET A 48 -26.21 1.45 12.91
CA MET A 48 -24.93 1.93 12.42
C MET A 48 -23.80 1.28 13.22
N THR A 49 -23.95 1.20 14.54
CA THR A 49 -22.98 0.53 15.41
C THR A 49 -22.75 -0.93 15.02
N ALA A 50 -23.81 -1.70 14.79
CA ALA A 50 -23.73 -3.09 14.36
C ALA A 50 -23.11 -3.25 12.95
N ALA A 51 -23.40 -2.33 12.04
CA ALA A 51 -22.84 -2.34 10.69
C ALA A 51 -21.32 -2.05 10.69
N LEU A 52 -20.87 -1.09 11.50
CA LEU A 52 -19.45 -0.77 11.71
C LEU A 52 -18.71 -2.01 12.29
N GLN A 53 -19.33 -2.71 13.25
CA GLN A 53 -18.82 -3.96 13.83
C GLN A 53 -18.65 -5.09 12.81
N ARG A 54 -19.53 -5.18 11.81
CA ARG A 54 -19.48 -6.21 10.76
C ARG A 54 -18.50 -5.89 9.63
N THR A 55 -18.22 -4.62 9.38
CA THR A 55 -17.29 -4.17 8.32
C THR A 55 -15.83 -4.14 8.77
N LEU A 56 -15.59 -4.10 10.08
CA LEU A 56 -14.27 -4.14 10.72
C LEU A 56 -13.31 -5.21 10.16
N PRO A 57 -13.69 -6.50 10.05
CA PRO A 57 -12.81 -7.53 9.48
C PRO A 57 -12.53 -7.33 7.99
N ILE A 58 -13.49 -6.80 7.23
CA ILE A 58 -13.36 -6.58 5.77
C ILE A 58 -12.30 -5.51 5.48
N LEU A 59 -12.23 -4.46 6.30
CA LEU A 59 -11.26 -3.37 6.16
C LEU A 59 -9.84 -3.79 6.50
N HIS A 60 -9.65 -4.59 7.55
CA HIS A 60 -8.35 -5.16 7.87
C HIS A 60 -7.84 -6.11 6.77
N ASN A 61 -8.73 -6.62 5.92
CA ASN A 61 -8.43 -7.57 4.85
C ASN A 61 -8.16 -6.90 3.49
N GLU A 62 -8.57 -5.64 3.30
CA GLU A 62 -8.57 -4.92 2.01
C GLU A 62 -7.69 -3.66 1.98
N ILE A 63 -7.12 -3.22 3.11
CA ILE A 63 -6.27 -2.03 3.17
C ILE A 63 -4.81 -2.47 3.00
N PRO A 64 -4.05 -1.97 2.02
CA PRO A 64 -2.62 -2.22 1.99
C PRO A 64 -2.02 -1.67 3.28
N LEU A 65 -1.16 -2.44 3.95
CA LEU A 65 -0.59 -2.02 5.22
C LEU A 65 0.21 -0.76 5.01
N HIS A 66 -0.28 0.31 5.60
CA HIS A 66 0.21 1.64 5.29
C HIS A 66 0.62 2.43 6.53
N THR A 67 0.80 1.81 7.71
CA THR A 67 1.44 2.37 8.94
C THR A 67 0.58 3.23 9.91
N TYR A 68 1.21 3.67 11.00
CA TYR A 68 0.73 3.75 12.40
C TYR A 68 0.24 5.09 12.93
N THR A 69 0.36 6.20 12.19
CA THR A 69 -0.18 7.48 12.65
C THR A 69 -1.64 7.60 12.19
N VAL A 70 -2.52 8.07 13.09
CA VAL A 70 -3.95 8.24 12.79
C VAL A 70 -4.14 9.08 11.52
N ASP A 71 -3.34 10.13 11.36
CA ASP A 71 -3.38 11.01 10.19
C ASP A 71 -2.99 10.31 8.88
N LEU A 72 -2.00 9.40 8.95
CA LEU A 72 -1.54 8.67 7.78
C LEU A 72 -2.47 7.51 7.44
N PHE A 73 -3.16 6.94 8.43
CA PHE A 73 -4.25 6.01 8.18
C PHE A 73 -5.45 6.71 7.53
N GLU A 74 -5.93 7.82 8.09
CA GLU A 74 -7.09 8.56 7.56
C GLU A 74 -6.84 9.01 6.12
N GLY A 75 -5.66 9.60 5.85
CA GLY A 75 -5.27 10.03 4.51
C GLY A 75 -5.21 8.88 3.50
N ILE A 76 -4.69 7.72 3.90
CA ILE A 76 -4.53 6.56 3.00
C ILE A 76 -5.85 5.84 2.78
N PHE A 77 -6.72 5.78 3.80
CA PHE A 77 -8.05 5.24 3.63
C PHE A 77 -8.88 6.08 2.65
N GLU A 78 -8.87 7.40 2.81
CA GLU A 78 -9.55 8.30 1.88
C GLU A 78 -8.99 8.14 0.46
N LEU A 79 -7.66 8.06 0.33
CA LEU A 79 -6.99 7.80 -0.93
C LEU A 79 -7.42 6.47 -1.54
N ARG A 80 -7.60 5.41 -0.73
CA ARG A 80 -8.07 4.11 -1.20
C ARG A 80 -9.50 4.16 -1.73
N GLN A 81 -10.41 4.84 -1.04
CA GLN A 81 -11.77 5.02 -1.53
C GLN A 81 -11.78 5.76 -2.87
N ARG A 82 -10.93 6.79 -3.01
CA ARG A 82 -10.74 7.53 -4.26
C ARG A 82 -10.13 6.66 -5.35
N GLU A 83 -9.16 5.81 -5.02
CA GLU A 83 -8.61 4.81 -5.96
C GLU A 83 -9.74 3.90 -6.45
N ASP A 84 -10.50 3.27 -5.56
CA ASP A 84 -11.55 2.32 -5.96
C ASP A 84 -12.63 2.99 -6.83
N GLN A 85 -12.99 4.24 -6.53
CA GLN A 85 -13.86 5.06 -7.37
C GLN A 85 -13.25 5.33 -8.75
N ALA A 86 -11.99 5.76 -8.79
CA ALA A 86 -11.27 6.06 -10.03
C ALA A 86 -11.09 4.81 -10.90
N ARG A 87 -10.74 3.67 -10.31
CA ARG A 87 -10.63 2.38 -10.99
C ARG A 87 -11.97 1.89 -11.51
N ALA A 88 -13.07 2.16 -10.81
CA ALA A 88 -14.41 1.77 -11.24
C ALA A 88 -14.84 2.49 -12.53
N LEU A 89 -14.30 3.68 -12.82
CA LEU A 89 -14.55 4.41 -14.06
C LEU A 89 -14.18 3.59 -15.30
N PHE A 90 -13.11 2.80 -15.23
CA PHE A 90 -12.60 1.99 -16.34
C PHE A 90 -13.24 0.59 -16.44
N LYS A 91 -14.09 0.19 -15.48
CA LYS A 91 -14.65 -1.18 -15.41
C LYS A 91 -16.01 -1.37 -16.12
N LYS A 92 -16.65 -0.33 -16.66
CA LYS A 92 -18.06 -0.39 -17.10
C LYS A 92 -18.43 0.42 -18.36
N VAL A 93 -17.49 0.76 -19.23
CA VAL A 93 -17.77 1.67 -20.35
C VAL A 93 -17.71 0.92 -21.67
N ASP A 94 -18.81 0.96 -22.42
CA ASP A 94 -18.94 0.42 -23.78
C ASP A 94 -19.89 1.37 -24.56
N PRO A 95 -19.49 1.92 -25.72
CA PRO A 95 -18.20 1.73 -26.41
C PRO A 95 -17.03 2.49 -25.78
N LEU A 96 -15.87 1.83 -25.75
CA LEU A 96 -14.57 2.42 -25.41
C LEU A 96 -13.95 3.07 -26.65
N THR A 97 -13.95 4.40 -26.68
CA THR A 97 -13.20 5.23 -27.65
C THR A 97 -12.02 5.92 -26.97
N VAL A 98 -11.00 6.34 -27.72
CA VAL A 98 -9.80 7.02 -27.15
C VAL A 98 -10.21 8.26 -26.37
N GLY A 99 -11.03 9.13 -26.98
CA GLY A 99 -11.52 10.34 -26.32
C GLY A 99 -12.31 10.07 -25.03
N ARG A 100 -13.04 8.93 -24.95
CA ARG A 100 -13.74 8.55 -23.73
C ARG A 100 -12.76 8.11 -22.64
N VAL A 101 -11.72 7.34 -22.97
CA VAL A 101 -10.69 6.93 -22.01
C VAL A 101 -9.94 8.16 -21.46
N GLN A 102 -9.60 9.13 -22.32
CA GLN A 102 -8.96 10.38 -21.88
C GLN A 102 -9.84 11.21 -20.95
N GLN A 103 -11.15 11.28 -21.23
CA GLN A 103 -12.09 11.95 -20.32
C GLN A 103 -12.14 11.26 -18.95
N LEU A 104 -12.26 9.93 -18.93
CA LEU A 104 -12.26 9.14 -17.69
C LEU A 104 -10.94 9.29 -16.94
N TRP A 105 -9.82 9.38 -17.64
CA TRP A 105 -8.51 9.66 -17.05
C TRP A 105 -8.47 11.03 -16.36
N LYS A 106 -9.01 12.07 -17.00
CA LYS A 106 -9.12 13.40 -16.37
C LYS A 106 -9.99 13.37 -15.11
N GLU A 107 -11.11 12.67 -15.15
CA GLU A 107 -12.00 12.47 -14.00
C GLU A 107 -11.29 11.69 -12.87
N ALA A 108 -10.60 10.60 -13.20
CA ALA A 108 -9.81 9.79 -12.27
C ALA A 108 -8.70 10.60 -11.58
N LYS A 109 -7.93 11.39 -12.36
CA LYS A 109 -6.95 12.33 -11.82
C LYS A 109 -7.59 13.26 -10.79
N ALA A 110 -8.73 13.89 -11.11
CA ALA A 110 -9.43 14.79 -10.20
C ALA A 110 -9.92 14.10 -8.90
N HIS A 111 -10.40 12.85 -8.99
CA HIS A 111 -10.79 12.06 -7.82
C HIS A 111 -9.62 11.81 -6.86
N ILE A 112 -8.45 11.49 -7.40
CA ILE A 112 -7.26 11.19 -6.61
C ILE A 112 -6.63 12.49 -6.06
N PHE A 113 -6.58 13.56 -6.86
CA PHE A 113 -5.81 14.78 -6.57
C PHE A 113 -6.53 15.93 -5.84
N GLY A 114 -7.79 15.75 -5.40
CA GLY A 114 -8.60 16.81 -4.80
C GLY A 114 -7.98 17.59 -3.60
N ALA A 115 -8.75 18.54 -3.03
CA ALA A 115 -8.26 19.68 -2.22
C ALA A 115 -7.35 19.40 -0.99
N TYR A 116 -7.32 18.19 -0.42
CA TYR A 116 -6.46 17.84 0.72
C TYR A 116 -5.11 17.19 0.32
N ILE A 117 -5.02 16.70 -0.90
CA ILE A 117 -3.92 15.84 -1.36
C ILE A 117 -2.88 16.63 -2.16
N SER A 118 -3.30 17.68 -2.89
CA SER A 118 -2.38 18.52 -3.66
C SER A 118 -1.35 19.26 -2.79
N ARG A 119 -1.73 19.74 -1.60
CA ARG A 119 -0.80 20.38 -0.64
C ARG A 119 0.22 19.38 -0.08
N THR A 120 -0.21 18.16 0.23
CA THR A 120 0.65 17.09 0.76
C THR A 120 1.68 16.66 -0.27
N VAL A 121 1.26 16.44 -1.53
CA VAL A 121 2.18 16.09 -2.62
C VAL A 121 3.17 17.22 -2.90
N VAL A 122 2.70 18.47 -3.02
CA VAL A 122 3.60 19.61 -3.24
C VAL A 122 4.59 19.78 -2.10
N HIS A 123 4.15 19.58 -0.85
CA HIS A 123 5.04 19.65 0.30
C HIS A 123 6.06 18.51 0.32
N ALA A 124 5.63 17.28 0.04
CA ALA A 124 6.52 16.12 -0.09
C ALA A 124 7.59 16.33 -1.17
N LEU A 125 7.20 16.87 -2.34
CA LEU A 125 8.13 17.18 -3.42
C LEU A 125 9.11 18.31 -3.07
N ARG A 126 8.69 19.25 -2.21
CA ARG A 126 9.59 20.28 -1.68
C ARG A 126 10.64 19.67 -0.75
N LEU A 127 10.21 18.81 0.18
CA LEU A 127 11.10 18.08 1.09
C LEU A 127 12.09 17.17 0.36
N LEU A 128 11.69 16.62 -0.79
CA LEU A 128 12.60 15.83 -1.65
C LEU A 128 13.67 16.70 -2.33
N ARG A 129 13.39 17.97 -2.62
CA ARG A 129 14.33 18.91 -3.27
C ARG A 129 15.26 19.60 -2.27
N GLU A 130 14.81 19.77 -1.04
CA GLU A 130 15.60 20.39 0.03
C GLU A 130 16.75 19.50 0.50
N ASP A 131 16.84 18.24 0.02
CA ASP A 131 17.87 17.24 0.39
C ASP A 131 18.09 17.17 1.91
N SER A 132 16.99 17.30 2.68
CA SER A 132 17.03 17.25 4.14
C SER A 132 17.68 15.95 4.60
N GLU A 133 18.79 16.05 5.34
CA GLU A 133 19.55 14.89 5.83
C GLU A 133 18.73 14.01 6.79
N THR A 134 17.71 14.59 7.44
CA THR A 134 16.80 13.91 8.35
C THR A 134 15.39 14.44 8.20
N LEU A 135 14.39 13.56 8.35
CA LEU A 135 12.97 13.95 8.39
C LEU A 135 12.42 13.83 9.80
N GLU A 136 11.72 14.86 10.27
CA GLU A 136 10.88 14.76 11.45
C GLU A 136 9.69 13.81 11.21
N GLU A 137 8.95 13.46 12.26
CA GLU A 137 7.82 12.53 12.17
C GLU A 137 6.74 13.01 11.18
N ASP A 138 6.31 14.27 11.31
CA ASP A 138 5.29 14.86 10.43
C ASP A 138 5.77 14.99 8.98
N GLU A 139 7.06 15.29 8.78
CA GLU A 139 7.68 15.38 7.47
C GLU A 139 7.75 14.00 6.80
N ARG A 140 8.19 12.97 7.54
CA ARG A 140 8.21 11.58 7.06
C ARG A 140 6.80 11.10 6.69
N THR A 141 5.80 11.42 7.50
CA THR A 141 4.39 11.16 7.21
C THR A 141 3.93 11.86 5.93
N THR A 142 4.29 13.13 5.76
CA THR A 142 3.97 13.90 4.54
C THR A 142 4.63 13.29 3.31
N VAL A 143 5.93 12.97 3.38
CA VAL A 143 6.68 12.35 2.26
C VAL A 143 6.06 11.02 1.88
N TYR A 144 5.72 10.19 2.86
CA TYR A 144 5.07 8.90 2.62
C TYR A 144 3.68 9.05 1.99
N LEU A 145 2.83 9.95 2.52
CA LEU A 145 1.51 10.23 1.95
C LEU A 145 1.62 10.78 0.52
N GLY A 146 2.56 11.68 0.28
CA GLY A 146 2.89 12.16 -1.06
C GLY A 146 3.24 11.00 -1.99
N ALA A 147 4.12 10.11 -1.58
CA ALA A 147 4.48 8.91 -2.34
C ALA A 147 3.25 8.02 -2.62
N ALA A 148 2.42 7.77 -1.61
CA ALA A 148 1.21 6.96 -1.75
C ALA A 148 0.24 7.53 -2.79
N VAL A 149 0.02 8.84 -2.79
CA VAL A 149 -0.85 9.51 -3.78
C VAL A 149 -0.31 9.33 -5.19
N LEU A 150 0.98 9.59 -5.40
CA LEU A 150 1.60 9.44 -6.71
C LEU A 150 1.57 7.98 -7.16
N HIS A 151 1.80 7.03 -6.25
CA HIS A 151 1.70 5.60 -6.52
C HIS A 151 0.28 5.17 -6.90
N THR A 152 -0.74 5.68 -6.21
CA THR A 152 -2.14 5.45 -6.57
C THR A 152 -2.46 5.95 -7.98
N LEU A 153 -1.89 7.08 -8.40
CA LEU A 153 -1.99 7.51 -9.79
C LEU A 153 -1.34 6.54 -10.77
N LEU A 154 -0.19 5.92 -10.44
CA LEU A 154 0.42 4.88 -11.29
C LEU A 154 -0.51 3.68 -11.47
N ILE A 155 -1.15 3.22 -10.37
CA ILE A 155 -2.11 2.11 -10.39
C ILE A 155 -3.29 2.43 -11.32
N VAL A 156 -3.85 3.63 -11.21
CA VAL A 156 -5.01 4.02 -12.01
C VAL A 156 -4.61 4.35 -13.45
N TRP A 157 -3.41 4.87 -13.68
CA TRP A 157 -2.85 5.04 -15.01
C TRP A 157 -2.71 3.69 -15.72
N ASP A 158 -2.30 2.63 -15.01
CA ASP A 158 -2.23 1.29 -15.59
C ASP A 158 -3.61 0.76 -16.04
N ASP A 159 -4.65 0.95 -15.23
CA ASP A 159 -6.03 0.63 -15.61
C ASP A 159 -6.48 1.46 -16.84
N ALA A 160 -6.13 2.75 -16.89
CA ALA A 160 -6.44 3.63 -18.02
C ALA A 160 -5.69 3.22 -19.30
N ALA A 161 -4.41 2.87 -19.19
CA ALA A 161 -3.59 2.40 -20.29
C ALA A 161 -4.10 1.05 -20.83
N ASN A 162 -4.56 0.15 -19.96
CA ASN A 162 -5.24 -1.07 -20.38
C ASN A 162 -6.54 -0.77 -21.14
N ALA A 163 -7.39 0.13 -20.64
CA ALA A 163 -8.58 0.57 -21.37
C ALA A 163 -8.24 1.25 -22.71
N MET A 164 -7.15 2.02 -22.77
CA MET A 164 -6.66 2.68 -23.99
C MET A 164 -6.19 1.69 -25.06
N LYS A 165 -5.58 0.57 -24.64
CA LYS A 165 -5.18 -0.52 -25.56
C LYS A 165 -6.39 -1.20 -26.19
N ASP A 166 -7.49 -1.32 -25.45
CA ASP A 166 -8.72 -1.98 -25.88
C ASP A 166 -9.69 -1.03 -26.63
N ALA A 167 -9.47 0.28 -26.56
CA ALA A 167 -10.31 1.27 -27.23
C ALA A 167 -10.19 1.20 -28.76
N VAL A 168 -11.34 1.30 -29.44
CA VAL A 168 -11.39 1.31 -30.91
C VAL A 168 -10.72 2.60 -31.40
N PRO A 169 -9.71 2.51 -32.29
CA PRO A 169 -9.10 3.71 -32.88
C PRO A 169 -10.11 4.44 -33.77
N GLY A 170 -10.27 5.75 -33.58
CA GLY A 170 -10.67 6.66 -34.65
C GLY A 170 -9.46 7.00 -35.54
N ASP A 171 -9.70 7.40 -36.78
CA ASP A 171 -8.63 7.93 -37.64
C ASP A 171 -8.07 9.21 -36.99
N ASP A 172 -6.79 9.19 -36.59
CA ASP A 172 -5.98 10.29 -36.02
C ASP A 172 -6.15 10.69 -34.54
N GLU A 173 -6.70 9.84 -33.65
CA GLU A 173 -6.78 10.18 -32.22
C GLU A 173 -5.44 9.97 -31.47
N ASP A 174 -4.89 11.07 -30.96
CA ASP A 174 -3.76 11.09 -30.02
C ASP A 174 -4.11 10.29 -28.75
N ARG A 175 -3.24 9.35 -28.35
CA ARG A 175 -3.47 8.40 -27.25
C ARG A 175 -2.82 8.81 -25.93
N ASP A 176 -2.56 10.10 -25.79
CA ASP A 176 -1.89 10.64 -24.62
C ASP A 176 -2.69 10.44 -23.31
N LEU A 177 -1.98 10.05 -22.26
CA LEU A 177 -2.42 9.87 -20.88
C LEU A 177 -1.52 10.68 -19.93
N ASP A 178 -1.38 11.98 -20.22
CA ASP A 178 -0.48 12.88 -19.51
C ASP A 178 -0.86 13.18 -18.04
N PHE A 179 0.05 13.89 -17.37
CA PHE A 179 -0.12 14.45 -16.02
C PHE A 179 -0.09 15.99 -15.97
N VAL A 180 -0.19 16.68 -17.12
CA VAL A 180 0.01 18.14 -17.25
C VAL A 180 -0.92 18.94 -16.33
N ASP A 181 -2.18 18.51 -16.23
CA ASP A 181 -3.21 19.13 -15.39
C ASP A 181 -2.91 19.07 -13.88
N LEU A 182 -1.91 18.31 -13.43
CA LEU A 182 -1.56 18.16 -12.01
C LEU A 182 -0.58 19.23 -11.49
N HIS A 183 -0.08 20.12 -12.36
CA HIS A 183 0.93 21.13 -12.02
C HIS A 183 2.19 20.57 -11.35
N LEU A 184 2.48 19.29 -11.58
CA LEU A 184 3.73 18.66 -11.20
C LEU A 184 4.76 18.84 -12.32
N ALA A 185 6.04 18.74 -11.98
CA ALA A 185 7.10 18.68 -12.99
C ALA A 185 7.12 17.34 -13.76
N ALA A 186 6.30 16.37 -13.34
CA ALA A 186 6.12 15.08 -14.01
C ALA A 186 5.14 15.25 -15.17
N VAL A 187 5.61 14.96 -16.40
CA VAL A 187 4.80 15.07 -17.62
C VAL A 187 4.37 13.68 -18.07
N SER A 188 5.24 12.67 -17.89
CA SER A 188 5.02 11.26 -18.22
C SER A 188 4.78 10.38 -16.99
N VAL A 189 4.27 9.16 -17.20
CA VAL A 189 4.12 8.16 -16.13
C VAL A 189 5.47 7.70 -15.58
N ILE A 190 6.53 7.74 -16.40
CA ILE A 190 7.89 7.38 -15.97
C ILE A 190 8.42 8.42 -14.98
N ASP A 191 8.22 9.71 -15.25
CA ASP A 191 8.60 10.79 -14.32
C ASP A 191 7.88 10.62 -12.98
N LEU A 192 6.59 10.25 -13.03
CA LEU A 192 5.78 10.01 -11.86
C LEU A 192 6.29 8.81 -11.06
N ALA A 193 6.65 7.71 -11.74
CA ALA A 193 7.19 6.51 -11.12
C ALA A 193 8.55 6.75 -10.45
N GLU A 194 9.47 7.43 -11.14
CA GLU A 194 10.77 7.82 -10.59
C GLU A 194 10.60 8.71 -9.35
N THR A 195 9.70 9.70 -9.43
CA THR A 195 9.42 10.60 -8.31
C THR A 195 8.81 9.85 -7.12
N THR A 196 7.85 8.96 -7.37
CA THR A 196 7.23 8.10 -6.36
C THR A 196 8.27 7.24 -5.66
N LEU A 197 9.14 6.58 -6.44
CA LEU A 197 10.21 5.73 -5.92
C LEU A 197 11.17 6.54 -5.03
N ARG A 198 11.60 7.73 -5.48
CA ARG A 198 12.49 8.60 -4.70
C ARG A 198 11.89 9.01 -3.36
N LEU A 199 10.60 9.33 -3.30
CA LEU A 199 9.94 9.66 -2.04
C LEU A 199 9.92 8.46 -1.08
N TYR A 200 9.61 7.26 -1.56
CA TYR A 200 9.68 6.06 -0.71
C TYR A 200 11.11 5.73 -0.25
N GLN A 201 12.12 5.94 -1.11
CA GLN A 201 13.53 5.76 -0.75
C GLN A 201 13.97 6.74 0.34
N GLN A 202 13.49 7.98 0.29
CA GLN A 202 13.75 8.97 1.34
C GLN A 202 13.16 8.52 2.70
N VAL A 203 11.94 7.98 2.69
CA VAL A 203 11.31 7.40 3.89
C VAL A 203 12.07 6.16 4.37
N GLU A 204 12.56 5.30 3.48
CA GLU A 204 13.36 4.13 3.85
C GLU A 204 14.68 4.52 4.51
N ALA A 205 15.37 5.53 3.95
CA ALA A 205 16.62 6.04 4.49
C ALA A 205 16.44 6.57 5.93
N GLU A 206 15.36 7.31 6.17
CA GLU A 206 15.01 7.79 7.52
C GLU A 206 14.68 6.62 8.46
N HIS A 207 13.91 5.62 8.02
CA HIS A 207 13.65 4.44 8.84
C HIS A 207 14.94 3.67 9.18
N LEU A 208 15.88 3.52 8.24
CA LEU A 208 17.18 2.91 8.51
C LEU A 208 17.95 3.65 9.60
N ARG A 209 17.91 4.99 9.57
CA ARG A 209 18.53 5.85 10.59
C ARG A 209 17.87 5.63 11.96
N LEU A 210 16.54 5.66 12.01
CA LEU A 210 15.76 5.42 13.23
C LEU A 210 16.05 4.03 13.83
N LEU A 211 16.16 2.98 12.98
CA LEU A 211 16.53 1.64 13.44
C LEU A 211 17.92 1.61 14.08
N ARG A 212 18.91 2.28 13.48
CA ARG A 212 20.27 2.36 14.05
C ARG A 212 20.25 3.07 15.40
N ASN A 213 19.57 4.20 15.49
CA ASN A 213 19.44 4.97 16.73
C ASN A 213 18.76 4.15 17.83
N GLN A 214 17.66 3.47 17.48
CA GLN A 214 16.88 2.70 18.44
C GLN A 214 17.64 1.45 18.93
N ARG A 215 18.42 0.79 18.05
CA ARG A 215 19.33 -0.29 18.45
C ARG A 215 20.40 0.20 19.43
N SER A 216 21.01 1.36 19.17
CA SER A 216 21.97 1.97 20.09
C SER A 216 21.37 2.27 21.47
N VAL A 217 20.12 2.77 21.51
CA VAL A 217 19.40 2.98 22.79
C VAL A 217 19.17 1.67 23.53
N ILE A 218 18.72 0.62 22.83
CA ILE A 218 18.49 -0.72 23.41
C ILE A 218 19.78 -1.30 23.98
N ASP A 219 20.88 -1.21 23.23
CA ASP A 219 22.19 -1.72 23.65
C ASP A 219 22.70 -0.96 24.89
N GLY A 220 22.54 0.37 24.91
CA GLY A 220 22.85 1.19 26.08
C GLY A 220 22.07 0.77 27.32
N ILE A 221 20.76 0.54 27.21
CA ILE A 221 19.92 0.08 28.33
C ILE A 221 20.33 -1.33 28.79
N LYS A 222 20.63 -2.25 27.86
CA LYS A 222 21.08 -3.61 28.18
C LYS A 222 22.44 -3.62 28.90
N ASN A 223 23.35 -2.73 28.51
CA ASN A 223 24.64 -2.54 29.18
C ASN A 223 24.43 -2.02 30.61
N SER A 224 23.62 -0.98 30.81
CA SER A 224 23.30 -0.47 32.16
C SER A 224 22.64 -1.52 33.05
N LEU A 225 21.71 -2.33 32.52
CA LEU A 225 21.11 -3.45 33.25
C LEU A 225 22.14 -4.52 33.65
N THR A 226 23.17 -4.73 32.83
CA THR A 226 24.26 -5.69 33.12
C THR A 226 25.21 -5.12 34.18
N GLU A 227 25.57 -3.84 34.10
CA GLU A 227 26.41 -3.16 35.10
C GLU A 227 25.78 -3.15 36.49
N ILE A 228 24.46 -2.92 36.58
CA ILE A 228 23.73 -2.97 37.85
C ILE A 228 23.74 -4.39 38.44
N LYS A 229 23.68 -5.44 37.60
CA LYS A 229 23.75 -6.83 38.07
C LYS A 229 25.14 -7.22 38.60
N ILE A 230 26.21 -6.61 38.08
CA ILE A 230 27.59 -6.86 38.52
C ILE A 230 27.89 -6.17 39.85
N ASN A 231 27.30 -4.99 40.10
CA ASN A 231 27.42 -4.26 41.36
C ASN A 231 26.39 -4.78 42.39
N GLU A 232 26.75 -5.82 43.16
CA GLU A 232 25.90 -6.50 44.17
C GLU A 232 25.48 -5.65 45.40
N GLU A 233 25.03 -4.40 45.24
CA GLU A 233 24.29 -3.69 46.30
C GLU A 233 22.82 -4.12 46.28
N ARG A 234 22.58 -5.33 46.81
CA ARG A 234 21.26 -5.97 46.92
C ARG A 234 20.33 -5.15 47.83
N GLY A 235 19.54 -4.26 47.24
CA GLY A 235 18.33 -3.72 47.88
C GLY A 235 17.90 -2.33 47.44
N THR A 236 18.81 -1.49 46.92
CA THR A 236 18.53 -0.06 46.68
C THR A 236 18.26 0.32 45.22
N ARG A 237 18.48 -0.58 44.25
CA ARG A 237 18.34 -0.29 42.81
C ARG A 237 17.18 -0.99 42.10
N GLU A 238 16.25 -1.60 42.84
CA GLU A 238 15.10 -2.28 42.22
C GLU A 238 14.20 -1.33 41.42
N ALA A 239 14.06 -0.09 41.86
CA ALA A 239 13.30 0.94 41.14
C ALA A 239 13.99 1.30 39.81
N GLU A 240 15.30 1.46 39.82
CA GLU A 240 16.13 1.74 38.64
C GLU A 240 16.08 0.58 37.63
N ILE A 241 16.16 -0.67 38.10
CA ILE A 241 16.00 -1.86 37.25
C ILE A 241 14.62 -1.88 36.59
N ARG A 242 13.55 -1.63 37.35
CA ARG A 242 12.17 -1.59 36.82
C ARG A 242 12.00 -0.48 35.80
N GLU A 243 12.58 0.69 36.05
CA GLU A 243 12.56 1.80 35.10
C GLU A 243 13.30 1.45 33.80
N LEU A 244 14.52 0.91 33.91
CA LEU A 244 15.31 0.47 32.75
C LEU A 244 14.62 -0.64 31.96
N GLN A 245 13.97 -1.60 32.62
CA GLN A 245 13.16 -2.63 31.96
C GLN A 245 11.94 -2.03 31.25
N SER A 246 11.26 -1.06 31.86
CA SER A 246 10.14 -0.34 31.22
C SER A 246 10.61 0.46 30.00
N ARG A 247 11.79 1.10 30.09
CA ARG A 247 12.42 1.80 28.97
C ARG A 247 12.86 0.85 27.88
N LEU A 248 13.40 -0.31 28.22
CA LEU A 248 13.79 -1.36 27.27
C LEU A 248 12.57 -1.86 26.49
N LEU A 249 11.47 -2.19 27.17
CA LEU A 249 10.24 -2.64 26.52
C LEU A 249 9.68 -1.58 25.56
N ARG A 250 9.68 -0.30 25.97
CA ARG A 250 9.29 0.81 25.10
C ARG A 250 10.21 0.94 23.89
N ALA A 251 11.52 0.83 24.11
CA ALA A 251 12.52 0.92 23.07
C ALA A 251 12.43 -0.22 22.04
N GLU A 252 12.20 -1.45 22.50
CA GLU A 252 11.99 -2.64 21.65
C GLU A 252 10.66 -2.54 20.89
N SER A 253 9.61 -2.00 21.51
CA SER A 253 8.34 -1.72 20.82
C SER A 253 8.51 -0.69 19.70
N LEU A 254 9.23 0.40 19.96
CA LEU A 254 9.51 1.42 18.93
C LEU A 254 10.35 0.84 17.80
N LEU A 255 11.39 0.06 18.11
CA LEU A 255 12.20 -0.62 17.10
C LEU A 255 11.31 -1.48 16.19
N SER A 256 10.42 -2.29 16.80
CA SER A 256 9.51 -3.15 16.05
C SER A 256 8.55 -2.38 15.16
N ASN A 257 8.09 -1.20 15.57
CA ASN A 257 7.23 -0.35 14.74
C ASN A 257 8.00 0.19 13.52
N VAL A 258 9.20 0.74 13.73
CA VAL A 258 10.04 1.25 12.63
C VAL A 258 10.41 0.14 11.65
N GLU A 259 10.67 -1.09 12.11
CA GLU A 259 10.95 -2.23 11.22
C GLU A 259 9.76 -2.57 10.31
N GLN A 260 8.54 -2.42 10.83
CA GLN A 260 7.32 -2.64 10.05
C GLN A 260 7.10 -1.53 9.03
N ASP A 261 7.28 -0.27 9.44
CA ASP A 261 7.09 0.89 8.55
C ASP A 261 8.08 0.87 7.39
N ARG A 262 9.32 0.47 7.68
CA ARG A 262 10.33 0.23 6.65
C ARG A 262 9.91 -0.86 5.68
N ALA A 263 9.45 -2.00 6.18
CA ALA A 263 9.07 -3.11 5.32
C ALA A 263 7.84 -2.78 4.46
N ILE A 264 6.91 -1.96 4.97
CA ILE A 264 5.78 -1.39 4.22
C ILE A 264 6.27 -0.43 3.12
N ALA A 265 7.19 0.48 3.43
CA ALA A 265 7.78 1.36 2.42
C ALA A 265 8.48 0.54 1.32
N ASN A 266 9.22 -0.50 1.69
CA ASN A 266 9.86 -1.41 0.74
C ASN A 266 8.84 -2.11 -0.15
N MET A 267 7.73 -2.62 0.41
CA MET A 267 6.65 -3.24 -0.37
C MET A 267 6.08 -2.28 -1.44
N ASN A 268 5.94 -1.00 -1.11
CA ASN A 268 5.46 -0.03 -2.10
C ASN A 268 6.53 0.32 -3.15
N MET A 269 7.82 0.36 -2.80
CA MET A 269 8.90 0.47 -3.78
C MET A 269 8.94 -0.71 -4.73
N ALA A 270 8.73 -1.92 -4.21
CA ALA A 270 8.59 -3.12 -5.02
C ALA A 270 7.39 -3.04 -5.97
N SER A 271 6.24 -2.55 -5.50
CA SER A 271 5.08 -2.33 -6.37
C SER A 271 5.36 -1.34 -7.52
N VAL A 272 6.07 -0.23 -7.26
CA VAL A 272 6.51 0.69 -8.34
C VAL A 272 7.48 0.00 -9.31
N SER A 273 8.42 -0.79 -8.79
CA SER A 273 9.35 -1.59 -9.59
C SER A 273 8.64 -2.63 -10.46
N SER A 274 7.57 -3.24 -9.95
CA SER A 274 6.73 -4.21 -10.66
C SER A 274 6.02 -3.56 -11.85
N PHE A 275 5.41 -2.39 -11.65
CA PHE A 275 4.85 -1.60 -12.77
C PHE A 275 5.88 -1.31 -13.85
N ALA A 276 7.10 -0.92 -13.46
CA ALA A 276 8.14 -0.63 -14.42
C ALA A 276 8.55 -1.83 -15.27
N GLU A 277 8.56 -3.03 -14.68
CA GLU A 277 8.83 -4.27 -15.40
C GLU A 277 7.69 -4.61 -16.36
N ASP A 278 6.45 -4.47 -15.92
CA ASP A 278 5.27 -4.69 -16.76
C ASP A 278 5.25 -3.72 -17.95
N TRP A 279 5.63 -2.45 -17.74
CA TRP A 279 5.70 -1.45 -18.81
C TRP A 279 6.88 -1.66 -19.77
N ASN A 280 7.98 -2.24 -19.28
CA ASN A 280 9.16 -2.54 -20.09
C ASN A 280 9.00 -3.85 -20.89
N ASN A 281 8.09 -4.73 -20.46
CA ASN A 281 7.79 -5.98 -21.16
C ASN A 281 7.16 -5.68 -22.53
N PRO A 282 7.81 -6.07 -23.65
CA PRO A 282 7.29 -5.86 -25.00
C PRO A 282 5.89 -6.46 -25.21
N ASP A 283 5.58 -7.59 -24.58
CA ASP A 283 4.32 -8.31 -24.77
C ASP A 283 3.11 -7.55 -24.25
N ASN A 284 3.34 -6.65 -23.28
CA ASN A 284 2.28 -5.85 -22.65
C ASN A 284 1.92 -4.58 -23.45
N LYS A 285 2.74 -4.21 -24.45
CA LYS A 285 2.50 -3.11 -25.41
C LYS A 285 2.32 -1.71 -24.78
N TYR A 286 2.96 -1.43 -23.64
CA TYR A 286 2.85 -0.13 -22.97
C TYR A 286 3.69 0.99 -23.60
N LEU A 287 4.81 0.66 -24.29
CA LEU A 287 5.77 1.66 -24.76
C LEU A 287 5.18 2.79 -25.61
N ALA A 288 4.13 2.51 -26.38
CA ALA A 288 3.45 3.51 -27.22
C ALA A 288 2.62 4.53 -26.42
N LEU A 289 2.37 4.27 -25.13
CA LEU A 289 1.56 5.10 -24.23
C LEU A 289 2.39 5.87 -23.20
N LEU A 290 3.72 5.64 -23.15
CA LEU A 290 4.58 6.23 -22.12
C LEU A 290 4.97 7.70 -22.39
N ASP A 291 4.61 8.23 -23.57
CA ASP A 291 4.93 9.59 -24.01
C ASP A 291 6.43 9.97 -23.92
N VAL A 292 7.30 8.99 -24.15
CA VAL A 292 8.77 9.13 -24.12
C VAL A 292 9.35 8.28 -25.26
N PRO A 293 10.44 8.70 -25.94
CA PRO A 293 11.10 7.87 -26.94
C PRO A 293 11.42 6.46 -26.39
N ALA A 294 11.10 5.41 -27.15
CA ALA A 294 11.13 4.04 -26.65
C ALA A 294 12.48 3.61 -26.04
N GLU A 295 13.60 4.03 -26.64
CA GLU A 295 14.94 3.74 -26.11
C GLU A 295 15.16 4.40 -24.74
N GLU A 296 14.78 5.67 -24.61
CA GLU A 296 14.86 6.42 -23.36
C GLU A 296 13.93 5.83 -22.30
N ALA A 297 12.69 5.52 -22.68
CA ALA A 297 11.72 4.88 -21.80
C ALA A 297 12.27 3.57 -21.21
N ARG A 298 12.81 2.68 -22.05
CA ARG A 298 13.42 1.42 -21.59
C ARG A 298 14.58 1.65 -20.63
N MET A 299 15.50 2.57 -20.94
CA MET A 299 16.61 2.88 -20.05
C MET A 299 16.14 3.36 -18.67
N ARG A 300 15.12 4.21 -18.64
CA ARG A 300 14.56 4.76 -17.39
C ARG A 300 13.80 3.70 -16.60
N LEU A 301 12.96 2.90 -17.25
CA LEU A 301 12.25 1.79 -16.62
C LEU A 301 13.21 0.80 -15.96
N VAL A 302 14.33 0.45 -16.63
CA VAL A 302 15.35 -0.44 -16.05
C VAL A 302 15.95 0.12 -14.74
N ARG A 303 16.06 1.45 -14.60
CA ARG A 303 16.60 2.07 -13.36
C ARG A 303 15.64 2.00 -12.18
N ILE A 304 14.34 1.92 -12.45
CA ILE A 304 13.29 1.83 -11.41
C ILE A 304 12.84 0.38 -11.16
N SER A 305 13.25 -0.58 -11.99
CA SER A 305 13.02 -2.03 -11.82
C SER A 305 14.00 -2.70 -10.83
N GLY A 306 13.77 -3.97 -10.50
CA GLY A 306 14.68 -4.80 -9.70
C GLY A 306 14.58 -4.67 -8.16
N PHE A 307 13.64 -3.89 -7.62
CA PHE A 307 13.54 -3.69 -6.16
C PHE A 307 12.72 -4.78 -5.44
N CYS A 308 11.96 -5.61 -6.16
CA CYS A 308 11.07 -6.58 -5.50
C CYS A 308 11.80 -7.75 -4.84
N GLY A 309 12.90 -8.24 -5.41
CA GLY A 309 13.63 -9.41 -4.88
C GLY A 309 14.14 -9.21 -3.45
N ALA A 310 14.81 -8.09 -3.19
CA ALA A 310 15.32 -7.76 -1.84
C ALA A 310 14.19 -7.44 -0.83
N THR A 311 13.10 -6.86 -1.33
CA THR A 311 11.93 -6.48 -0.53
C THR A 311 11.12 -7.69 -0.06
N MET A 312 11.00 -8.72 -0.89
CA MET A 312 10.20 -9.92 -0.62
C MET A 312 10.63 -10.69 0.63
N LEU A 313 11.93 -10.68 0.96
CA LEU A 313 12.44 -11.32 2.17
C LEU A 313 11.98 -10.62 3.45
N GLN A 314 11.71 -9.32 3.40
CA GLN A 314 11.22 -8.53 4.54
C GLN A 314 9.70 -8.58 4.67
N ALA A 315 9.00 -9.04 3.64
CA ALA A 315 7.55 -9.05 3.60
C ALA A 315 6.89 -10.27 4.29
N VAL A 316 7.58 -11.41 4.36
CA VAL A 316 7.08 -12.63 5.04
C VAL A 316 6.82 -12.41 6.54
N PRO A 317 7.71 -11.76 7.31
CA PRO A 317 7.41 -11.39 8.69
C PRO A 317 6.16 -10.50 8.83
N LEU A 318 5.94 -9.62 7.85
CA LEU A 318 4.80 -8.71 7.81
C LEU A 318 3.48 -9.48 7.59
N MET A 319 3.43 -10.40 6.62
CA MET A 319 2.28 -11.30 6.42
C MET A 319 1.94 -12.11 7.68
N LYS A 320 2.96 -12.66 8.35
CA LYS A 320 2.78 -13.44 9.58
C LYS A 320 2.24 -12.64 10.76
N ARG A 321 2.42 -11.32 10.75
CA ARG A 321 1.94 -10.41 11.79
C ARG A 321 0.53 -9.90 11.49
N TYR A 322 0.26 -9.57 10.24
CA TYR A 322 -1.05 -9.10 9.78
C TYR A 322 -1.88 -10.24 9.21
N ARG A 323 -2.12 -11.24 10.07
CA ARG A 323 -2.72 -12.52 9.72
C ARG A 323 -4.19 -12.47 9.26
N ARG A 324 -4.73 -11.31 8.93
CA ARG A 324 -6.05 -11.22 8.32
C ARG A 324 -6.00 -10.47 6.98
N ASN A 325 -4.86 -9.82 6.68
CA ASN A 325 -4.76 -8.93 5.55
C ASN A 325 -4.57 -9.68 4.22
N GLN A 326 -5.70 -10.04 3.61
CA GLN A 326 -5.75 -10.74 2.31
C GLN A 326 -5.11 -9.93 1.18
N LEU A 327 -5.24 -8.60 1.17
CA LEU A 327 -4.65 -7.77 0.12
C LEU A 327 -3.12 -7.76 0.16
N VAL A 328 -2.53 -7.70 1.36
CA VAL A 328 -1.08 -7.78 1.55
C VAL A 328 -0.55 -9.12 1.05
N ALA A 329 -1.20 -10.22 1.43
CA ALA A 329 -0.82 -11.54 0.95
C ALA A 329 -1.00 -11.69 -0.57
N ARG A 330 -2.07 -11.12 -1.14
CA ARG A 330 -2.28 -11.10 -2.59
C ARG A 330 -1.17 -10.34 -3.32
N ASN A 331 -0.86 -9.12 -2.91
CA ASN A 331 0.13 -8.28 -3.59
C ASN A 331 1.53 -8.90 -3.48
N LEU A 332 1.85 -9.51 -2.33
CA LEU A 332 3.09 -10.23 -2.16
C LEU A 332 3.17 -11.50 -3.00
N ALA A 333 2.06 -12.23 -3.15
CA ALA A 333 1.98 -13.36 -4.06
C ALA A 333 2.15 -12.94 -5.52
N TYR A 334 1.50 -11.83 -5.94
CA TYR A 334 1.64 -11.27 -7.27
C TYR A 334 3.11 -10.95 -7.59
N MET A 335 3.78 -10.19 -6.71
CA MET A 335 5.20 -9.89 -6.90
C MET A 335 6.04 -11.17 -6.83
N ALA A 336 5.77 -12.09 -5.90
CA ALA A 336 6.51 -13.35 -5.81
C ALA A 336 6.43 -14.21 -7.08
N LEU A 337 5.34 -14.12 -7.85
CA LEU A 337 5.21 -14.80 -9.15
C LEU A 337 6.05 -14.16 -10.25
N GLN A 338 6.18 -12.83 -10.26
CA GLN A 338 7.04 -12.13 -11.21
C GLN A 338 8.52 -12.49 -11.02
N TYR A 339 8.96 -12.70 -9.78
CA TYR A 339 10.37 -12.95 -9.43
C TYR A 339 10.68 -14.39 -9.02
N ASP A 340 9.75 -15.32 -9.26
CA ASP A 340 9.95 -16.74 -8.96
C ASP A 340 10.38 -16.97 -7.47
N ALA A 341 9.78 -16.23 -6.54
CA ALA A 341 10.10 -16.25 -5.11
C ALA A 341 9.26 -17.28 -4.33
N LYS A 342 9.54 -18.57 -4.57
CA LYS A 342 8.80 -19.73 -4.03
C LYS A 342 8.36 -19.61 -2.56
N LYS A 343 9.29 -19.31 -1.64
CA LYS A 343 9.02 -19.25 -0.19
C LYS A 343 7.99 -18.19 0.22
N VAL A 344 7.95 -17.07 -0.52
CA VAL A 344 6.97 -16.00 -0.26
C VAL A 344 5.59 -16.43 -0.75
N LEU A 345 5.55 -17.11 -1.89
CA LEU A 345 4.34 -17.63 -2.48
C LEU A 345 3.70 -18.72 -1.61
N GLU A 346 4.50 -19.66 -1.08
CA GLU A 346 4.06 -20.67 -0.11
C GLU A 346 3.47 -20.03 1.15
N ALA A 347 4.17 -19.03 1.72
CA ALA A 347 3.70 -18.31 2.90
C ALA A 347 2.39 -17.55 2.64
N ALA A 348 2.25 -16.94 1.46
CA ALA A 348 1.01 -16.27 1.07
C ALA A 348 -0.14 -17.28 0.84
N ALA A 349 0.14 -18.47 0.30
CA ALA A 349 -0.86 -19.51 0.09
C ALA A 349 -1.42 -20.03 1.41
N GLU A 350 -0.53 -20.37 2.36
CA GLU A 350 -0.88 -20.77 3.72
C GLU A 350 -1.74 -19.71 4.39
N HIS A 351 -1.35 -18.44 4.23
CA HIS A 351 -2.05 -17.31 4.79
C HIS A 351 -3.49 -17.19 4.25
N LEU A 352 -3.64 -17.19 2.93
CA LEU A 352 -4.92 -17.02 2.25
C LEU A 352 -5.86 -18.21 2.46
N ALA A 353 -5.32 -19.44 2.55
CA ALA A 353 -6.12 -20.65 2.79
C ALA A 353 -6.86 -20.60 4.14
N VAL A 354 -6.19 -20.08 5.17
CA VAL A 354 -6.78 -19.88 6.50
C VAL A 354 -7.88 -18.80 6.46
N GLU A 355 -7.59 -17.66 5.83
CA GLU A 355 -8.49 -16.49 5.85
C GLU A 355 -9.69 -16.60 4.90
N LEU A 356 -9.58 -17.34 3.80
CA LEU A 356 -10.71 -17.58 2.88
C LEU A 356 -11.66 -18.69 3.35
N GLY A 357 -11.36 -19.36 4.46
CA GLY A 357 -12.28 -20.29 5.12
C GLY A 357 -12.26 -21.71 4.54
N GLY A 358 -11.12 -22.39 4.65
CA GLY A 358 -11.03 -23.84 4.39
C GLY A 358 -10.79 -24.24 2.93
N ILE A 359 -10.31 -23.30 2.11
CA ILE A 359 -9.83 -23.58 0.76
C ILE A 359 -8.44 -24.22 0.85
N ALA A 360 -8.14 -25.21 0.01
CA ALA A 360 -6.81 -25.80 -0.03
C ALA A 360 -5.77 -24.75 -0.46
N GLN A 361 -4.55 -24.81 0.08
CA GLN A 361 -3.47 -23.85 -0.26
C GLN A 361 -3.20 -23.77 -1.77
N SER A 362 -3.36 -24.88 -2.48
CA SER A 362 -3.26 -24.92 -3.93
C SER A 362 -4.35 -24.06 -4.59
N GLU A 363 -5.58 -24.11 -4.11
CA GLU A 363 -6.75 -23.53 -4.80
C GLU A 363 -6.95 -22.02 -4.56
N VAL A 364 -6.20 -21.43 -3.62
CA VAL A 364 -6.34 -20.01 -3.25
C VAL A 364 -6.13 -19.06 -4.43
N TRP A 365 -5.29 -19.42 -5.39
CA TRP A 365 -4.94 -18.56 -6.53
C TRP A 365 -6.04 -18.41 -7.57
N SER A 366 -6.91 -19.42 -7.64
CA SER A 366 -8.10 -19.46 -8.50
C SER A 366 -9.32 -18.83 -7.82
N SER A 367 -9.18 -18.42 -6.56
CA SER A 367 -10.24 -17.77 -5.78
C SER A 367 -10.14 -16.25 -5.85
N SER A 368 -11.27 -15.58 -5.66
CA SER A 368 -11.29 -14.13 -5.43
C SER A 368 -10.59 -13.83 -4.10
N ILE A 369 -9.63 -12.90 -4.10
CA ILE A 369 -8.86 -12.51 -2.91
C ILE A 369 -9.04 -11.01 -2.71
N ALA A 370 -9.49 -10.58 -1.53
CA ALA A 370 -9.77 -9.16 -1.24
C ALA A 370 -10.68 -8.49 -2.30
N HIS A 371 -11.73 -9.20 -2.75
CA HIS A 371 -12.67 -8.77 -3.80
C HIS A 371 -12.04 -8.45 -5.17
N ARG A 372 -10.81 -8.89 -5.40
CA ARG A 372 -10.12 -8.80 -6.69
C ARG A 372 -10.26 -10.12 -7.45
N LYS A 373 -10.16 -10.05 -8.78
CA LYS A 373 -10.16 -11.24 -9.64
C LYS A 373 -9.10 -12.25 -9.18
N PRO A 374 -9.26 -13.55 -9.43
CA PRO A 374 -8.22 -14.55 -9.13
C PRO A 374 -6.85 -14.13 -9.69
N LEU A 375 -5.75 -14.49 -9.00
CA LEU A 375 -4.40 -14.18 -9.51
C LEU A 375 -4.13 -14.89 -10.84
N THR A 376 -4.73 -16.07 -11.05
CA THR A 376 -4.68 -16.82 -12.31
C THR A 376 -5.29 -16.08 -13.51
N ALA A 377 -6.14 -15.07 -13.25
CA ALA A 377 -6.78 -14.26 -14.28
C ALA A 377 -6.05 -12.94 -14.55
N GLU A 378 -4.95 -12.65 -13.86
CA GLU A 378 -4.15 -11.43 -14.06
C GLU A 378 -3.24 -11.60 -15.27
N LYS A 379 -3.52 -10.86 -16.36
CA LYS A 379 -2.89 -11.03 -17.67
C LYS A 379 -1.36 -11.01 -17.63
N ALA A 380 -0.78 -10.16 -16.79
CA ALA A 380 0.68 -9.97 -16.67
C ALA A 380 1.43 -11.15 -16.03
N ILE A 381 0.71 -12.04 -15.33
CA ILE A 381 1.29 -13.21 -14.65
C ILE A 381 0.55 -14.50 -14.97
N ALA A 382 -0.40 -14.48 -15.91
CA ALA A 382 -1.25 -15.63 -16.22
C ALA A 382 -0.45 -16.82 -16.76
N ASP A 383 0.63 -16.55 -17.49
CA ASP A 383 1.60 -17.53 -17.99
C ASP A 383 2.40 -18.23 -16.89
N LYS A 384 2.44 -17.67 -15.67
CA LYS A 384 3.07 -18.28 -14.49
C LYS A 384 2.21 -19.35 -13.81
N PHE A 385 1.00 -19.60 -14.33
CA PHE A 385 0.08 -20.60 -13.80
C PHE A 385 -0.18 -21.73 -14.80
N GLU A 386 -0.31 -22.94 -14.26
CA GLU A 386 -0.77 -24.12 -14.98
C GLU A 386 -1.83 -24.83 -14.12
N ASN A 387 -2.98 -25.18 -14.70
CA ASN A 387 -4.11 -25.82 -13.99
C ASN A 387 -4.54 -25.05 -12.70
N GLY A 388 -4.44 -23.72 -12.71
CA GLY A 388 -4.78 -22.88 -11.57
C GLY A 388 -3.74 -22.85 -10.44
N GLN A 389 -2.58 -23.49 -10.63
CA GLN A 389 -1.44 -23.52 -9.70
C GLN A 389 -0.24 -22.78 -10.27
N PRO A 390 0.52 -22.03 -9.46
CA PRO A 390 1.82 -21.49 -9.87
C PRO A 390 2.76 -22.59 -10.31
N ILE A 391 3.34 -22.48 -11.51
CA ILE A 391 4.27 -23.46 -12.09
C ILE A 391 5.47 -23.70 -11.15
N ILE A 392 5.92 -22.64 -10.47
CA ILE A 392 7.03 -22.69 -9.51
C ILE A 392 6.74 -23.54 -8.25
N LEU A 393 5.48 -23.75 -7.90
CA LEU A 393 5.11 -24.62 -6.78
C LEU A 393 4.98 -26.09 -7.21
N GLN A 394 4.70 -26.33 -8.49
CA GLN A 394 4.53 -27.68 -9.07
C GLN A 394 5.86 -28.43 -9.25
N THR A 395 6.97 -27.71 -9.41
CA THR A 395 8.32 -28.26 -9.63
C THR A 395 8.93 -28.99 -8.42
N SER A 396 8.11 -29.36 -7.43
CA SER A 396 8.52 -30.09 -6.22
C SER A 396 8.35 -31.61 -6.33
N GLY A 397 8.00 -32.14 -7.50
CA GLY A 397 7.63 -33.54 -7.71
C GLY A 397 8.71 -34.45 -8.31
N GLU A 398 9.90 -33.96 -8.64
CA GLU A 398 11.00 -34.80 -9.14
C GLU A 398 12.34 -34.36 -8.52
N ALA A 399 12.73 -35.06 -7.46
CA ALA A 399 14.11 -35.19 -6.99
C ALA A 399 14.39 -36.66 -6.71
#